data_AF-A0A542GL36-F1
#
_entry.id   AF-A0A542GL36-F1
#
_cell.length_a   1.000
_cell.length_b   1.000
_cell.length_c   1.000
_cell.angle_alpha   90.00
_cell.angle_beta   90.00
_cell.angle_gamma   90.00
#
_symmetry.space_group_name_H-M   'P 1'
#
loop_
_entity.id
_entity.type
_entity.pdbx_description
1 polymer ?
#
loop_
_entity_poly.entity_id
_entity_poly.type
_entity_poly.pdbx_seq_one_letter_code
_entity_poly.pdbx_strand_id
1 'polypeptide(L)' 'MTELTEPDDAPARPAPEWPQPGGQDITDPEVAQAIAGLFDLPGLPVEDHETVYNGLHDELLAALNSDPAESGPAGGAA' A
#
# COMPACT_ATOMS: atom_id res chain seq x y z
N MET A 1 -8.24 -16.85 -36.56
CA MET A 1 -7.47 -17.45 -35.45
C MET A 1 -6.47 -16.38 -35.05
N THR A 2 -6.61 -15.80 -33.86
CA THR A 2 -5.65 -14.83 -33.34
C THR A 2 -4.37 -15.58 -33.05
N GLU A 3 -3.33 -15.29 -33.82
CA GLU A 3 -1.99 -15.81 -33.58
C GLU A 3 -1.54 -15.35 -32.19
N LEU A 4 -1.19 -16.33 -31.34
CA LEU A 4 -0.50 -16.07 -30.08
C LEU A 4 0.82 -15.40 -30.45
N THR A 5 0.99 -14.13 -30.06
CA THR A 5 2.29 -13.45 -30.16
C THR A 5 3.35 -14.37 -29.56
N GLU A 6 4.40 -14.62 -30.34
CA GLU A 6 5.58 -15.36 -29.90
C GLU A 6 6.10 -14.75 -28.59
N PRO A 7 6.69 -15.55 -27.68
CA PRO A 7 7.29 -15.00 -26.47
C PRO A 7 8.37 -14.02 -26.90
N ASP A 8 8.14 -12.74 -26.61
CA ASP A 8 9.04 -11.63 -26.87
C ASP A 8 10.37 -11.96 -26.17
N ASP A 9 11.35 -12.47 -26.93
CA ASP A 9 12.76 -12.55 -26.56
C ASP A 9 13.35 -11.13 -26.57
N ALA A 10 12.64 -10.17 -25.96
CA ALA A 10 13.18 -8.87 -25.67
C ALA A 10 14.19 -9.02 -24.53
N PRO A 11 15.33 -8.31 -24.58
CA PRO A 11 16.20 -8.22 -23.42
C PRO A 11 15.35 -7.79 -22.22
N ALA A 12 15.44 -8.55 -21.12
CA ALA A 12 14.71 -8.27 -19.88
C ALA A 12 14.76 -6.76 -19.62
N ARG A 13 13.61 -6.08 -19.76
CA ARG A 13 13.55 -4.65 -19.51
C ARG A 13 14.12 -4.41 -18.11
N PRO A 14 14.99 -3.40 -17.92
CA PRO A 14 15.46 -3.06 -16.59
C PRO A 14 14.23 -2.87 -15.70
N ALA A 15 14.30 -3.41 -14.48
CA ALA A 15 13.23 -3.25 -13.52
C ALA A 15 12.90 -1.75 -13.38
N PRO A 16 11.61 -1.38 -13.33
CA PRO A 16 11.24 0.01 -13.14
C PRO A 16 11.90 0.57 -11.88
N GLU A 17 12.39 1.81 -11.97
CA GLU A 17 12.91 2.51 -10.80
C GLU A 17 11.73 2.80 -9.86
N TRP A 18 11.67 2.03 -8.78
CA TRP A 18 10.69 2.25 -7.73
C TRP A 18 11.12 3.42 -6.85
N PRO A 19 10.15 4.24 -6.38
CA PRO A 19 10.44 5.22 -5.36
C PRO A 19 11.06 4.52 -4.15
N GLN A 20 12.09 5.14 -3.56
CA GLN A 20 12.65 4.63 -2.32
C GLN A 20 11.57 4.64 -1.24
N PRO A 21 11.62 3.67 -0.29
CA PRO A 21 10.66 3.63 0.80
C PRO A 21 10.63 4.98 1.52
N GLY A 22 9.47 5.64 1.44
CA GLY A 22 9.17 6.95 2.03
C GLY A 22 8.43 6.79 3.36
N GLY A 23 7.84 7.88 3.87
CA GLY A 23 6.99 7.83 5.08
C GLY A 23 7.68 8.27 6.37
N GLN A 24 8.98 8.57 6.34
CA GLN A 24 9.70 9.12 7.51
C GLN A 24 9.17 10.48 7.98
N ASP A 25 8.52 11.22 7.06
CA ASP A 25 7.92 12.54 7.33
C ASP A 25 6.42 12.45 7.69
N ILE A 26 5.82 11.25 7.67
CA ILE A 26 4.42 11.05 8.05
C ILE A 26 4.35 10.95 9.56
N THR A 27 3.68 11.94 10.16
CA THR A 27 3.52 12.05 11.61
C THR A 27 2.31 11.31 12.13
N ASP A 28 1.36 10.98 11.25
CA ASP A 28 0.15 10.24 11.61
C ASP A 28 0.44 8.71 11.59
N PRO A 29 0.30 8.02 12.73
CA PRO A 29 0.65 6.61 12.83
C PRO A 29 -0.29 5.69 12.04
N GLU A 30 -1.57 6.07 11.84
CA GLU A 30 -2.53 5.27 11.08
C GLU A 30 -2.23 5.37 9.58
N VAL A 31 -1.94 6.59 9.09
CA VAL A 31 -1.49 6.80 7.72
C VAL A 31 -0.14 6.10 7.47
N ALA A 32 0.81 6.18 8.41
CA ALA A 32 2.11 5.52 8.27
C ALA A 32 1.98 3.99 8.18
N GLN A 33 1.06 3.39 8.94
CA GLN A 33 0.73 1.96 8.83
C GLN A 33 0.09 1.63 7.48
N ALA A 34 -0.95 2.37 7.09
CA ALA A 34 -1.69 2.08 5.86
C ALA A 34 -0.79 2.13 4.61
N ILE A 35 0.17 3.06 4.53
CA ILE A 35 1.07 3.16 3.38
C ILE A 35 2.21 2.14 3.39
N ALA A 36 2.45 1.41 4.48
CA ALA A 36 3.57 0.48 4.60
C ALA A 36 3.52 -0.64 3.53
N GLY A 37 2.31 -1.12 3.20
CA GLY A 37 2.12 -2.15 2.17
C GLY A 37 2.52 -1.73 0.76
N LEU A 38 2.63 -0.42 0.49
CA LEU A 38 3.12 0.08 -0.80
C LEU A 38 4.60 -0.27 -1.03
N PHE A 39 5.38 -0.50 0.03
CA PHE A 39 6.79 -0.85 -0.09
C PHE A 39 7.04 -2.30 -0.51
N ASP A 40 6.01 -3.15 -0.43
CA ASP A 40 6.07 -4.54 -0.89
C ASP A 40 5.70 -4.69 -2.38
N LEU A 41 5.09 -3.66 -3.01
CA LEU A 41 4.70 -3.67 -4.43
C LEU A 41 5.82 -4.08 -5.41
N PRO A 42 7.09 -3.67 -5.25
CA PRO A 42 8.17 -4.09 -6.13
C PRO A 42 8.38 -5.61 -6.15
N GLY A 43 8.02 -6.31 -5.07
CA GLY A 43 8.14 -7.76 -4.92
C GLY A 43 6.88 -8.54 -5.32
N LEU A 44 5.77 -7.85 -5.60
CA LEU A 44 4.49 -8.45 -5.95
C LEU A 44 4.26 -8.45 -7.46
N PRO A 45 3.57 -9.48 -8.01
CA PRO A 45 3.14 -9.45 -9.40
C PRO A 45 2.07 -8.37 -9.57
N VAL A 46 2.00 -7.79 -10.77
CA VAL A 46 1.11 -6.65 -11.08
C VAL A 46 -0.36 -6.98 -10.84
N GLU A 47 -0.75 -8.25 -11.00
CA GLU A 47 -2.12 -8.73 -10.71
C GLU A 47 -2.51 -8.56 -9.23
N ASP A 48 -1.55 -8.58 -8.31
CA ASP A 48 -1.79 -8.42 -6.88
C ASP A 48 -1.76 -6.94 -6.43
N HIS A 49 -1.29 -6.03 -7.27
CA HIS A 49 -1.16 -4.60 -6.92
C HIS A 49 -2.51 -3.98 -6.60
N GLU A 50 -3.56 -4.36 -7.34
CA GLU A 50 -4.94 -3.90 -7.08
C GLU A 50 -5.38 -4.23 -5.65
N THR A 51 -5.07 -5.44 -5.16
CA THR A 51 -5.44 -5.86 -3.81
C THR A 51 -4.77 -4.99 -2.75
N VAL A 52 -3.50 -4.64 -2.95
CA VAL A 52 -2.77 -3.73 -2.05
C VAL A 52 -3.37 -2.32 -2.06
N TYR A 53 -3.70 -1.78 -3.23
CA TYR A 53 -4.31 -0.45 -3.33
C TYR A 53 -5.72 -0.40 -2.72
N ASN A 54 -6.52 -1.45 -2.91
CA ASN A 54 -7.84 -1.54 -2.28
C ASN A 54 -7.73 -1.61 -0.76
N GLY A 55 -6.82 -2.43 -0.24
CA GLY A 55 -6.54 -2.51 1.21
C GLY A 55 -6.12 -1.16 1.79
N LEU A 56 -5.19 -0.46 1.14
CA LEU A 56 -4.79 0.90 1.52
C LEU A 56 -5.98 1.86 1.62
N HIS A 57 -6.86 1.86 0.61
CA HIS A 57 -8.04 2.73 0.63
C HIS A 57 -9.00 2.38 1.76
N ASP A 58 -9.24 1.09 2.00
CA ASP A 58 -10.12 0.62 3.08
C ASP A 58 -9.54 0.97 4.47
N GLU A 59 -8.23 0.81 4.67
CA GLU A 59 -7.56 1.17 5.94
C GLU A 59 -7.58 2.68 6.19
N LEU A 60 -7.29 3.49 5.18
CA LEU A 60 -7.36 4.96 5.30
C LEU A 60 -8.79 5.42 5.56
N LEU A 61 -9.79 4.79 4.92
CA LEU A 61 -11.19 5.10 5.16
C LEU A 61 -11.62 4.68 6.57
N ALA A 62 -11.15 3.55 7.06
CA ALA A 62 -11.41 3.08 8.43
C ALA A 62 -10.80 4.03 9.47
N ALA A 63 -9.55 4.43 9.29
CA ALA A 63 -8.88 5.42 10.15
C ALA A 63 -9.63 6.75 10.15
N LEU A 64 -10.02 7.25 8.97
CA LEU A 64 -10.76 8.51 8.85
C LEU A 64 -12.14 8.47 9.55
N ASN A 65 -12.81 7.33 9.53
CA ASN A 65 -14.11 7.15 10.18
C ASN A 65 -13.99 6.78 11.67
N SER A 66 -12.79 6.52 12.18
CA SER A 66 -12.59 6.18 13.58
C SER A 66 -12.69 7.44 14.45
N ASP A 67 -13.43 7.36 15.55
CA ASP A 67 -13.57 8.48 16.47
C ASP A 67 -12.30 8.61 17.34
N PRO A 68 -11.73 9.81 17.50
CA PRO A 68 -10.53 10.01 18.32
C PRO A 68 -10.70 9.65 19.81
N ALA A 69 -11.94 9.49 20.30
CA ALA A 69 -12.24 9.06 21.67
C ALA A 69 -12.13 7.53 21.88
N GLU A 70 -12.19 6.71 20.83
CA GLU A 70 -12.03 5.25 20.93
C GLU A 70 -10.56 4.83 21.12
N SER A 71 -9.62 5.75 20.89
CA SER A 71 -8.17 5.54 21.08
C SER A 71 -7.64 6.07 22.43
N GLY A 72 -8.52 6.55 23.32
CA GLY A 72 -8.15 7.03 24.65
C GLY A 72 -8.10 5.88 25.69
N PRO A 73 -7.09 5.82 26.57
CA PRO A 73 -7.14 4.85 27.66
C PRO A 73 -8.32 5.21 28.56
N ALA A 74 -9.14 4.21 28.88
CA ALA A 74 -10.02 4.25 30.03
C ALA A 74 -9.20 4.61 31.28
N GLY A 75 -9.18 5.89 31.65
CA GLY A 75 -8.26 6.41 32.64
C GLY A 75 -8.57 7.84 33.03
N GLY A 76 -9.72 8.06 33.66
CA GLY A 76 -10.11 9.38 34.15
C GLY A 76 -11.37 9.36 35.01
N ALA A 77 -11.51 8.39 35.91
CA ALA A 77 -12.39 8.53 37.06
C ALA A 77 -11.65 9.34 38.14
N ALA A 78 -12.08 10.58 38.37
CA ALA A 78 -12.09 11.27 39.67
C ALA A 78 -12.72 12.66 39.53
#